data_AF-A0A6B3CUN3-F1
#
_entry.id   AF-A0A6B3CUN3-F1
#
_cell.length_a   1.000
_cell.length_b   1.000
_cell.length_c   1.000
_cell.angle_alpha   90.00
_cell.angle_beta   90.00
_cell.angle_gamma   90.00
#
_symmetry.space_group_name_H-M   'P 1'
#
loop_
_entity.id
_entity.type
_entity.pdbx_description
1 polymer ?
#
loop_
_entity_poly.entity_id
_entity_poly.type
_entity_poly.pdbx_seq_one_letter_code
_entity_poly.pdbx_strand_id
1 'polypeptide(L)'
;MRRLLCLAAAAALLCVGCSERGAQDGGKPVAASPAADHGSAVRAAVTALGQGTARFHQEIRLEGDGEKYPMTVSGDFDFARDRGNVAVDLPGGGISHTDEIFSDGHV
;
A
#
# COMPACT_ATOMS: atom_id res chain seq x y z
N MET A 1 -22.76 -45.66 -6.03
CA MET A 1 -22.81 -44.84 -7.26
C MET A 1 -23.97 -43.82 -7.31
N ARG A 2 -24.49 -43.35 -6.17
CA ARG A 2 -25.47 -42.23 -6.10
C ARG A 2 -24.90 -40.95 -5.48
N ARG A 3 -23.68 -40.99 -4.92
CA ARG A 3 -22.99 -39.84 -4.31
C ARG A 3 -22.08 -39.07 -5.27
N LEU A 4 -21.75 -39.65 -6.43
CA LEU A 4 -20.98 -39.00 -7.50
C LEU A 4 -21.83 -38.08 -8.39
N LEU A 5 -23.17 -38.19 -8.32
CA LEU A 5 -24.10 -37.36 -9.10
C LEU A 5 -24.44 -36.02 -8.42
N CYS A 6 -24.18 -35.87 -7.12
CA CYS A 6 -24.47 -34.62 -6.38
C CYS A 6 -23.35 -33.58 -6.47
N LEU A 7 -22.13 -33.98 -6.86
CA LEU A 7 -20.97 -33.07 -6.95
C LEU A 7 -20.87 -32.35 -8.31
N ALA A 8 -21.53 -32.86 -9.35
CA ALA A 8 -21.53 -32.22 -10.67
C ALA A 8 -22.55 -31.08 -10.81
N ALA A 9 -23.55 -31.02 -9.92
CA ALA A 9 -24.60 -29.98 -9.97
C ALA A 9 -24.17 -28.63 -9.36
N ALA A 10 -23.15 -28.61 -8.48
CA ALA A 10 -22.68 -27.38 -7.85
C ALA A 10 -21.71 -26.56 -8.72
N ALA A 11 -21.06 -27.19 -9.71
CA ALA A 11 -20.11 -26.49 -10.59
C ALA A 11 -20.79 -25.65 -11.70
N ALA A 12 -22.06 -25.92 -12.02
CA ALA A 12 -22.80 -25.19 -13.05
C ALA A 12 -23.47 -23.88 -12.54
N LEU A 13 -23.53 -23.68 -11.21
CA LEU A 13 -24.17 -22.50 -10.61
C LEU A 13 -23.19 -21.34 -10.31
N LEU A 14 -21.89 -21.52 -10.58
CA LEU A 14 -20.86 -20.49 -10.37
C LEU A 14 -20.52 -19.70 -11.65
N CYS A 15 -21.18 -19.98 -12.77
CA CYS A 15 -20.93 -19.32 -14.06
C CYS A 15 -22.07 -18.40 -14.55
N VAL A 16 -23.02 -18.02 -13.68
CA VAL A 16 -24.07 -17.03 -13.99
C VAL A 16 -23.94 -15.82 -13.06
N GLY A 17 -22.75 -15.23 -13.07
CA GLY A 17 -22.45 -13.97 -12.39
C GLY A 17 -21.59 -13.03 -13.24
N CYS A 18 -21.45 -13.31 -14.54
CA CYS A 18 -20.69 -12.47 -15.46
C CYS A 18 -21.66 -11.51 -16.19
N SER A 19 -21.60 -10.25 -15.78
CA SER A 19 -22.19 -9.07 -16.42
C SER A 19 -23.72 -8.99 -16.41
N GLU A 20 -24.25 -8.14 -15.53
CA GLU A 20 -25.44 -7.36 -15.86
C GLU A 20 -25.14 -6.56 -17.14
N ARG A 21 -25.57 -7.11 -18.27
CA ARG A 21 -25.76 -6.34 -19.49
C ARG A 21 -27.10 -5.64 -19.32
N GLY A 22 -27.03 -4.44 -18.73
CA GLY A 22 -28.14 -3.51 -18.69
C GLY A 22 -28.80 -3.44 -20.06
N ALA A 23 -30.12 -3.60 -20.05
CA ALA A 23 -30.97 -3.54 -21.22
C ALA A 23 -30.67 -2.30 -22.07
N GLN A 24 -30.73 -2.46 -23.39
CA GLN A 24 -30.67 -1.38 -24.36
C GLN A 24 -31.66 -0.27 -23.98
N ASP A 25 -31.12 0.88 -23.59
CA ASP A 25 -31.73 2.15 -23.95
C ASP A 25 -30.87 2.73 -25.08
N GLY A 26 -31.52 3.29 -26.10
CA GLY A 26 -30.94 3.72 -27.39
C GLY A 26 -30.04 4.95 -27.30
N GLY A 27 -29.19 5.04 -26.27
CA GLY A 27 -28.18 6.09 -26.10
C GLY A 27 -26.89 5.74 -26.82
N LYS A 28 -26.39 6.70 -27.61
CA LYS A 28 -25.05 6.70 -28.22
C LYS A 28 -24.00 6.20 -27.20
N PRO A 29 -23.09 5.27 -27.56
CA PRO A 29 -22.06 4.80 -26.63
C PRO A 29 -21.25 5.99 -26.13
N VAL A 30 -21.33 6.27 -24.84
CA VAL A 30 -20.41 7.21 -24.19
C VAL A 30 -19.06 6.51 -24.17
N ALA A 31 -18.07 7.10 -24.84
CA ALA A 31 -16.72 6.58 -24.83
C ALA A 31 -16.23 6.48 -23.37
N ALA A 32 -15.78 5.28 -22.97
CA ALA A 32 -15.14 5.10 -21.68
C ALA A 32 -13.92 6.03 -21.60
N SER A 33 -13.77 6.72 -20.47
CA SER A 33 -12.59 7.55 -20.25
C SER A 33 -11.33 6.67 -20.26
N PRO A 34 -10.21 7.16 -20.81
CA PRO A 34 -8.95 6.42 -20.77
C PRO A 34 -8.59 6.08 -19.33
N ALA A 35 -8.15 4.84 -19.08
CA ALA A 35 -7.61 4.46 -17.78
C ALA A 35 -6.35 5.29 -17.50
N ALA A 36 -6.20 5.75 -16.26
CA ALA A 36 -4.98 6.45 -15.84
C ALA A 36 -3.78 5.48 -15.89
N ASP A 37 -2.67 5.95 -16.45
CA ASP A 37 -1.41 5.19 -16.43
C ASP A 37 -0.71 5.36 -15.08
N HIS A 38 -1.20 4.61 -14.08
CA HIS A 38 -0.60 4.58 -12.76
C HIS A 38 0.85 4.09 -12.78
N GLY A 39 1.22 3.25 -13.76
CA GLY A 39 2.55 2.65 -13.84
C GLY A 39 3.63 3.68 -14.16
N SER A 40 3.40 4.57 -15.13
CA SER A 40 4.37 5.64 -15.42
C SER A 40 4.49 6.63 -14.28
N ALA A 41 3.38 6.97 -13.62
CA ALA A 41 3.39 7.86 -12.46
C ALA A 41 4.24 7.31 -11.31
N VAL A 42 4.07 6.03 -10.96
CA VAL A 42 4.88 5.38 -9.90
C VAL A 42 6.36 5.36 -10.27
N ARG A 43 6.70 4.98 -11.51
CA ARG A 43 8.11 4.97 -11.94
C ARG A 43 8.74 6.35 -11.89
N ALA A 44 8.03 7.39 -12.33
CA ALA A 44 8.50 8.76 -12.26
C ALA A 44 8.74 9.20 -10.81
N ALA A 45 7.85 8.85 -9.89
CA ALA A 45 8.00 9.16 -8.47
C ALA A 45 9.22 8.45 -7.84
N VAL A 46 9.43 7.17 -8.16
CA VAL A 46 10.61 6.41 -7.67
C VAL A 46 11.91 7.03 -8.19
N THR A 47 11.97 7.36 -9.49
CA THR A 47 13.13 8.02 -10.07
C THR A 47 13.38 9.39 -9.42
N ALA A 48 12.33 10.18 -9.19
CA ALA A 48 12.48 11.49 -8.54
C ALA A 48 12.97 11.35 -7.08
N LEU A 49 12.41 10.39 -6.32
CA LEU A 49 12.80 10.15 -4.94
C LEU A 49 14.27 9.73 -4.82
N GLY A 50 14.71 8.79 -5.67
CA GLY A 50 16.08 8.29 -5.67
C GLY A 50 17.15 9.32 -6.11
N GLN A 51 16.75 10.52 -6.52
CA GLN A 51 17.66 11.61 -6.91
C GLN A 51 17.65 12.77 -5.91
N GLY A 52 16.94 12.63 -4.79
CA GLY A 52 16.71 13.73 -3.88
C GLY A 52 16.70 13.31 -2.42
N THR A 53 16.15 14.21 -1.62
CA THR A 53 16.00 14.06 -0.18
C THR A 53 14.52 13.89 0.17
N ALA A 54 14.20 13.06 1.15
CA ALA A 54 12.88 13.04 1.77
C ALA A 54 12.95 13.44 3.24
N ARG A 55 11.84 14.03 3.70
CA ARG A 55 11.55 14.24 5.11
C ARG A 55 10.49 13.24 5.56
N PHE A 56 10.72 12.60 6.69
CA PHE A 56 9.78 11.72 7.35
C PHE A 56 9.11 12.46 8.51
N HIS A 57 7.79 12.33 8.58
CA HIS A 57 7.00 12.63 9.76
C HIS A 57 5.78 11.71 9.73
N GLN A 58 5.90 10.57 10.40
CA GLN A 58 4.88 9.53 10.43
C GLN A 58 4.38 9.36 11.84
N GLU A 59 3.06 9.43 12.00
CA GLU A 59 2.38 9.03 13.23
C GLU A 59 1.76 7.66 13.00
N ILE A 60 2.17 6.69 13.78
CA ILE A 60 1.75 5.29 13.70
C ILE A 60 1.06 4.94 15.01
N ARG A 61 -0.06 4.21 14.90
CA ARG A 61 -0.76 3.65 16.06
C ARG A 61 -0.57 2.15 16.04
N LEU A 62 0.14 1.63 17.02
CA LEU A 62 0.26 0.20 17.26
C LEU A 62 -0.86 -0.22 18.21
N GLU A 63 -1.47 -1.38 17.96
CA GLU A 63 -2.52 -1.93 18.81
C GLU A 63 -2.11 -3.33 19.28
N GLY A 64 -2.24 -3.60 20.59
CA GLY A 64 -1.89 -4.88 21.20
C GLY A 64 -2.45 -4.96 22.62
N ASP A 65 -2.89 -6.14 23.05
CA ASP A 65 -3.46 -6.37 24.39
C ASP A 65 -4.62 -5.43 24.79
N GLY A 66 -5.36 -4.91 23.80
CA GLY A 66 -6.43 -3.94 24.01
C GLY A 66 -5.97 -2.49 24.18
N GLU A 67 -4.66 -2.26 24.16
CA GLU A 67 -4.03 -0.96 24.32
C GLU A 67 -3.58 -0.37 22.97
N LYS A 68 -3.42 0.96 22.94
CA LYS A 68 -2.90 1.70 21.78
C LYS A 68 -1.62 2.41 22.13
N TYR A 69 -0.59 2.17 21.34
CA TYR A 69 0.74 2.76 21.53
C TYR A 69 1.03 3.71 20.37
N PRO A 70 1.12 5.02 20.63
CA PRO A 70 1.57 5.95 19.61
C PRO A 70 3.06 5.72 19.33
N MET A 71 3.43 5.74 18.06
CA MET A 71 4.80 5.72 17.59
C MET A 71 4.99 6.84 16.58
N THR A 72 6.04 7.63 16.73
CA THR A 72 6.40 8.66 15.75
C THR A 72 7.71 8.27 15.09
N VAL A 73 7.77 8.36 13.76
CA VAL A 73 9.01 8.25 12.98
C VAL A 73 9.26 9.58 12.30
N SER A 74 10.41 10.20 12.58
CA SER A 74 10.79 11.49 12.02
C SER A 74 12.23 11.48 11.52
N GLY A 75 12.56 12.37 10.59
CA GLY A 75 13.93 12.48 10.11
C GLY A 75 14.02 13.03 8.71
N ASP A 76 15.23 13.09 8.19
CA ASP A 76 15.55 13.51 6.83
C ASP A 76 16.56 12.54 6.24
N PHE A 77 16.40 12.16 4.98
CA PHE A 77 17.30 11.23 4.29
C PHE A 77 17.56 11.65 2.85
N ASP A 78 18.83 11.68 2.47
CA ASP A 78 19.33 11.91 1.12
C ASP A 78 19.58 10.54 0.45
N PHE A 79 18.65 10.15 -0.42
CA PHE A 79 18.73 8.89 -1.16
C PHE A 79 19.83 8.89 -2.23
N ALA A 80 20.28 10.07 -2.67
CA ALA A 80 21.35 10.15 -3.65
C ALA A 80 22.73 9.93 -3.02
N ARG A 81 22.85 10.15 -1.70
CA ARG A 81 24.12 10.03 -0.96
C ARG A 81 24.13 8.91 0.07
N ASP A 82 23.01 8.25 0.30
CA ASP A 82 22.80 7.27 1.37
C ASP A 82 23.20 7.83 2.75
N ARG A 83 22.70 9.03 3.05
CA ARG A 83 22.98 9.73 4.32
C ARG A 83 21.72 10.35 4.90
N GLY A 84 21.64 10.39 6.22
CA GLY A 84 20.52 11.03 6.90
C GLY A 84 20.42 10.61 8.35
N ASN A 85 19.27 10.90 8.94
CA ASN A 85 18.92 10.44 10.27
C ASN A 85 17.46 10.04 10.32
N VAL A 86 17.16 9.04 11.15
CA VAL A 86 15.81 8.62 11.48
C VAL A 86 15.71 8.51 12.99
N ALA A 87 14.71 9.17 13.56
CA ALA A 87 14.36 9.10 14.97
C ALA A 87 13.02 8.39 15.13
N VAL A 88 12.95 7.50 16.10
CA VAL A 88 11.73 6.77 16.49
C VAL A 88 11.41 7.10 17.93
N ASP A 89 10.22 7.66 18.16
CA ASP A 89 9.64 7.85 19.48
C ASP A 89 8.57 6.79 19.73
N LEU A 90 8.72 6.03 20.82
CA LEU A 90 7.76 5.04 21.30
C LEU A 90 7.49 5.25 22.80
N PRO A 91 6.68 6.25 23.18
CA PRO A 91 6.35 6.50 24.58
C PRO A 91 5.77 5.27 25.27
N GLY A 92 6.30 4.91 26.43
CA GLY A 92 5.89 3.72 27.19
C GLY A 92 6.52 2.40 26.71
N GLY A 93 7.32 2.41 25.64
CA GLY A 93 8.15 1.28 25.24
C GLY A 93 9.34 1.08 26.19
N GLY A 94 9.94 -0.12 26.14
CA GLY A 94 11.17 -0.43 26.91
C GLY A 94 12.38 0.44 26.50
N ILE A 95 12.37 0.93 25.26
CA ILE A 95 13.19 2.04 24.78
C ILE A 95 12.21 3.06 24.22
N SER A 96 12.17 4.25 24.82
CA SER A 96 11.19 5.27 24.47
C SER A 96 11.58 6.14 23.28
N HIS A 97 12.87 6.16 22.94
CA HIS A 97 13.43 6.98 21.88
C HIS A 97 14.69 6.31 21.33
N THR A 98 14.82 6.28 20.01
CA THR A 98 16.00 5.79 19.30
C THR A 98 16.32 6.72 18.15
N ASP A 99 17.58 7.12 18.03
CA ASP A 99 18.13 7.78 16.85
C ASP A 99 19.02 6.81 16.07
N GLU A 100 18.92 6.87 14.75
CA GLU A 100 19.77 6.15 13.82
C GLU A 100 20.35 7.14 12.80
N ILE A 101 21.68 7.14 12.66
CA ILE A 101 22.41 8.07 11.78
C ILE A 101 23.06 7.26 10.67
N PHE A 102 22.71 7.60 9.44
CA PHE A 102 23.25 6.97 8.25
C PHE A 102 24.36 7.87 7.68
N SER A 103 25.59 7.37 7.69
CA SER A 103 26.73 8.11 7.15
C SER A 103 27.73 7.17 6.50
N ASP A 104 28.15 7.49 5.28
CA ASP A 104 29.22 6.76 4.58
C ASP A 104 28.99 5.24 4.46
N GLY A 105 27.72 4.82 4.31
CA GLY A 105 27.35 3.40 4.23
C GLY A 105 27.34 2.66 5.57
N HIS A 106 27.46 3.41 6.67
CA HIS A 106 27.40 2.91 8.04
C HIS A 106 26.17 3.43 8.78
N VAL A 107 25.81 2.67 9.83
CA VAL A 107 24.73 2.89 10.78
C VAL A 107 25.30 2.73 12.18
#